data_AF-A0AAQ1MFC9-F1
#
_entry.id   AF-A0AAQ1MFC9-F1
#
_cell.length_a   1.000
_cell.length_b   1.000
_cell.length_c   1.000
_cell.angle_alpha   90.00
_cell.angle_beta   90.00
_cell.angle_gamma   90.00
#
_symmetry.space_group_name_H-M   'P 1'
#
loop_
_entity.id
_entity.type
_entity.pdbx_description
1 polymer ?
#
loop_
_entity_poly.entity_id
_entity_poly.type
_entity_poly.pdbx_seq_one_letter_code
_entity_poly.pdbx_strand_id
1 'polypeptide(L)'
;MELEENGLYVIKDSYFSDFKDKHLMLNKLESRPYFYALKESDNIFWMIPLSSKVENYRAKIKKYEAKFGRGKCVFYHIGKMMGKESVFLVGNTIPVSPRYIKQAYTVRGIPYVIESQALLNNIKRKHKKYLTLVKQKRLRPNIDIFTIHEKLLH
;
A
#
# COMPACT_ATOMS: atom_id res chain seq x y z
N MET A 1 0.13 -1.39 20.75
CA MET A 1 1.21 -1.30 19.74
C MET A 1 1.15 0.10 19.18
N GLU A 2 2.22 0.86 19.36
CA GLU A 2 2.38 2.16 18.69
C GLU A 2 2.91 1.90 17.28
N LEU A 3 2.25 2.45 16.27
CA LEU A 3 2.64 2.27 14.87
C LEU A 3 3.57 3.41 14.47
N GLU A 4 4.79 3.05 14.11
CA GLU A 4 5.77 3.96 13.53
C GLU A 4 5.45 4.21 12.05
N GLU A 5 5.27 5.49 11.70
CA GLU A 5 5.10 5.93 10.31
C GLU A 5 6.30 5.49 9.47
N ASN A 6 6.08 5.20 8.19
CA ASN A 6 7.10 4.68 7.28
C ASN A 6 7.57 3.25 7.59
N GLY A 7 7.02 2.61 8.62
CA GLY A 7 7.25 1.20 8.92
C GLY A 7 6.58 0.24 7.94
N LEU A 8 7.07 -1.00 7.92
CA LEU A 8 6.41 -2.13 7.29
C LEU A 8 5.69 -2.98 8.34
N TYR A 9 4.52 -3.51 7.98
CA TYR A 9 3.68 -4.29 8.89
C TYR A 9 3.08 -5.51 8.22
N VAL A 10 2.71 -6.48 9.04
CA VAL A 10 1.91 -7.65 8.67
C VAL A 10 0.46 -7.41 9.08
N ILE A 11 -0.46 -7.64 8.15
CA ILE A 11 -1.91 -7.55 8.38
C ILE A 11 -2.46 -8.95 8.66
N LYS A 12 -3.38 -9.05 9.61
CA LYS A 12 -4.05 -10.31 9.96
C LYS A 12 -4.93 -10.82 8.82
N ASP A 13 -5.02 -12.13 8.65
CA ASP A 13 -5.89 -12.75 7.64
C ASP A 13 -7.39 -12.49 7.93
N SER A 14 -7.74 -12.19 9.18
CA SER A 14 -9.10 -11.79 9.57
C SER A 14 -9.59 -10.57 8.80
N TYR A 15 -8.72 -9.60 8.49
CA TYR A 15 -9.07 -8.44 7.67
C TYR A 15 -9.65 -8.87 6.31
N PHE A 16 -8.98 -9.80 5.63
CA PHE A 16 -9.38 -10.26 4.31
C PHE A 16 -10.64 -11.12 4.37
N SER A 17 -10.83 -11.83 5.48
CA SER A 17 -12.02 -12.62 5.77
C SER A 17 -13.25 -11.76 6.08
N ASP A 18 -13.06 -10.59 6.69
CA ASP A 18 -14.16 -9.70 7.07
C ASP A 18 -14.65 -8.83 5.90
N PHE A 19 -13.73 -8.34 5.06
CA PHE A 19 -14.08 -7.48 3.93
C PHE A 19 -14.38 -8.22 2.62
N LYS A 20 -13.84 -9.44 2.44
CA LYS A 20 -14.12 -10.38 1.32
C LYS A 20 -14.12 -9.77 -0.10
N ASP A 21 -13.35 -8.72 -0.35
CA ASP A 21 -13.23 -8.13 -1.69
C ASP A 21 -12.27 -8.96 -2.55
N LYS A 22 -12.76 -9.45 -3.70
CA LYS A 22 -12.03 -10.31 -4.65
C LYS A 22 -10.78 -9.67 -5.25
N HIS A 23 -10.65 -8.35 -5.17
CA HIS A 23 -9.52 -7.59 -5.69
C HIS A 23 -8.48 -7.26 -4.61
N LEU A 24 -8.72 -7.63 -3.36
CA LEU A 24 -7.69 -7.58 -2.32
C LEU A 24 -6.51 -8.47 -2.70
N MET A 25 -5.30 -7.97 -2.42
CA MET A 25 -4.09 -8.75 -2.65
C MET A 25 -4.09 -9.98 -1.74
N LEU A 26 -3.77 -11.15 -2.29
CA LEU A 26 -3.53 -12.35 -1.49
C LEU A 26 -2.50 -12.05 -0.39
N ASN A 27 -2.91 -12.21 0.88
CA ASN A 27 -2.08 -11.89 2.05
C ASN A 27 -0.99 -12.94 2.33
N LYS A 28 -1.06 -14.08 1.63
CA LYS A 28 -0.08 -15.17 1.67
C LYS A 28 0.16 -15.69 3.11
N LEU A 29 -0.91 -16.02 3.84
CA LEU A 29 -0.82 -16.49 5.21
C LEU A 29 -0.03 -15.49 6.09
N GLU A 30 -0.44 -14.22 6.02
CA GLU A 30 0.17 -13.13 6.80
C GLU A 30 1.68 -12.94 6.55
N SER A 31 2.17 -13.18 5.33
CA SER A 31 3.59 -12.98 4.97
C SER A 31 3.84 -11.78 4.06
N ARG A 32 2.78 -11.12 3.57
CA ARG A 32 2.94 -9.93 2.73
C ARG A 32 3.25 -8.70 3.60
N PRO A 33 4.35 -7.98 3.33
CA PRO A 33 4.60 -6.68 3.97
C PRO A 33 3.68 -5.60 3.38
N TYR A 34 3.18 -4.76 4.26
CA TYR A 34 2.41 -3.56 3.93
C TYR A 34 3.12 -2.32 4.47
N PHE A 35 3.32 -1.34 3.61
CA PHE A 35 3.89 -0.05 3.98
C PHE A 35 2.83 0.87 4.56
N TYR A 36 3.10 1.40 5.75
CA TYR A 36 2.28 2.42 6.39
C TYR A 36 2.57 3.78 5.76
N ALA A 37 1.66 4.21 4.88
CA ALA A 37 1.85 5.39 4.05
C ALA A 37 1.38 6.71 4.69
N LEU A 38 0.28 6.67 5.46
CA LEU A 38 -0.36 7.86 6.05
C LEU A 38 -1.29 7.47 7.18
N LYS A 39 -1.26 8.23 8.28
CA LYS A 39 -2.27 8.19 9.37
C LYS A 39 -3.41 9.15 9.04
N GLU A 40 -4.65 8.72 9.24
CA GLU A 40 -5.80 9.63 9.33
C GLU A 40 -6.22 9.87 10.80
N SER A 41 -7.06 10.88 11.02
CA SER A 41 -7.54 11.34 12.33
C SER A 41 -8.12 10.23 13.21
N ASP A 42 -8.75 9.22 12.60
CA ASP A 42 -9.60 8.24 13.29
C ASP A 42 -8.91 6.89 13.52
N ASN A 43 -7.58 6.89 13.68
CA ASN A 43 -6.77 5.67 13.76
C ASN A 43 -6.97 4.71 12.58
N ILE A 44 -7.24 5.26 11.40
CA ILE A 44 -7.19 4.52 10.14
C ILE A 44 -5.83 4.75 9.50
N PHE A 45 -5.20 3.65 9.11
CA PHE A 45 -3.87 3.60 8.51
C PHE A 45 -4.02 3.20 7.06
N TRP A 46 -3.55 4.05 6.13
CA TRP A 46 -3.49 3.67 4.73
C TRP A 46 -2.26 2.79 4.49
N MET A 47 -2.52 1.53 4.19
CA MET A 47 -1.51 0.49 4.02
C MET A 47 -1.33 0.18 2.53
N ILE A 48 -0.08 0.11 2.06
CA ILE A 48 0.25 -0.18 0.66
C ILE A 48 0.95 -1.55 0.58
N PRO A 49 0.38 -2.55 -0.12
CA PRO A 49 1.01 -3.86 -0.24
C PRO A 49 2.29 -3.79 -1.07
N LEU A 50 3.30 -4.54 -0.64
CA LEU A 50 4.54 -4.73 -1.40
C LEU A 50 4.48 -5.98 -2.29
N SER A 51 5.29 -5.98 -3.33
CA SER A 51 5.52 -7.13 -4.23
C SER A 51 6.97 -7.19 -4.71
N SER A 52 7.52 -8.40 -4.81
CA SER A 52 8.85 -8.68 -5.38
C SER A 52 8.85 -8.88 -6.90
N LYS A 53 7.67 -8.91 -7.55
CA LYS A 53 7.53 -9.12 -9.01
C LYS A 53 7.89 -7.86 -9.83
N VAL A 54 9.10 -7.35 -9.67
CA VAL A 54 9.56 -6.06 -10.21
C VAL A 54 9.33 -5.94 -11.72
N GLU A 55 9.82 -6.90 -12.50
CA GLU A 55 9.73 -6.84 -13.97
C GLU A 55 8.29 -6.80 -14.49
N ASN A 56 7.39 -7.57 -13.87
CA ASN A 56 5.98 -7.57 -14.24
C ASN A 56 5.34 -6.19 -14.05
N TYR A 57 5.66 -5.50 -12.95
CA TYR A 57 5.12 -4.16 -12.69
C TYR A 57 5.86 -3.06 -13.45
N ARG A 58 7.15 -3.23 -13.73
CA ARG A 58 7.92 -2.35 -14.63
C ARG A 58 7.29 -2.30 -16.02
N ALA A 59 6.91 -3.46 -16.56
CA ALA A 59 6.18 -3.55 -17.83
C ALA A 59 4.82 -2.85 -17.78
N LYS A 60 4.04 -3.03 -16.68
CA LYS A 60 2.76 -2.34 -16.49
C LYS A 60 2.91 -0.82 -16.43
N ILE A 61 3.92 -0.31 -15.71
CA ILE A 61 4.24 1.12 -15.66
C ILE A 61 4.58 1.63 -17.06
N LYS A 62 5.50 0.97 -17.77
CA LYS A 62 5.90 1.36 -19.13
C LYS A 62 4.70 1.41 -20.08
N LYS A 63 3.84 0.39 -20.07
CA LYS A 63 2.62 0.35 -20.88
C LYS A 63 1.66 1.50 -20.57
N TYR A 64 1.45 1.81 -19.29
CA TYR A 64 0.60 2.92 -18.88
C TYR A 64 1.18 4.27 -19.33
N GLU A 65 2.47 4.48 -19.09
CA GLU A 65 3.15 5.74 -19.39
C GLU A 65 3.31 5.98 -20.90
N ALA A 66 3.43 4.93 -21.71
CA ALA A 66 3.38 5.04 -23.17
C ALA A 66 2.03 5.59 -23.68
N LYS A 67 0.93 5.22 -23.01
CA LYS A 67 -0.42 5.66 -23.39
C LYS A 67 -0.80 7.04 -22.83
N PHE A 68 -0.43 7.32 -21.59
CA PHE A 68 -0.93 8.49 -20.86
C PHE A 68 0.12 9.58 -20.66
N GLY A 69 1.41 9.26 -20.81
CA GLY A 69 2.56 10.14 -20.63
C GLY A 69 3.52 9.66 -19.54
N ARG A 70 4.82 9.96 -19.74
CA ARG A 70 5.92 9.59 -18.82
C ARG A 70 5.66 10.11 -17.40
N GLY A 71 5.94 9.27 -16.40
CA GLY A 71 5.79 9.58 -14.97
C GLY A 71 4.34 9.67 -14.46
N LYS A 72 3.32 9.45 -15.31
CA LYS A 72 1.91 9.60 -14.91
C LYS A 72 1.29 8.36 -14.27
N CYS A 73 1.97 7.21 -14.27
CA CYS A 73 1.44 6.01 -13.64
C CYS A 73 1.34 6.23 -12.11
N VAL A 74 0.13 6.21 -11.55
CA VAL A 74 -0.08 6.37 -10.10
C VAL A 74 -0.24 5.04 -9.36
N PHE A 75 -0.42 3.93 -10.08
CA PHE A 75 -0.77 2.64 -9.50
C PHE A 75 0.40 1.92 -8.85
N TYR A 76 1.61 2.17 -9.30
CA TYR A 76 2.80 1.42 -8.88
C TYR A 76 3.99 2.37 -8.68
N HIS A 77 4.82 2.06 -7.69
CA HIS A 77 6.13 2.69 -7.52
C HIS A 77 7.18 1.61 -7.30
N ILE A 78 8.29 1.67 -8.02
CA ILE A 78 9.43 0.77 -7.83
C ILE A 78 10.46 1.54 -7.01
N GLY A 79 10.90 0.96 -5.91
CA GLY A 79 11.91 1.54 -5.03
C GLY A 79 12.85 0.46 -4.51
N LYS A 80 14.06 0.86 -4.09
CA LYS A 80 15.04 -0.04 -3.50
C LYS A 80 14.90 -0.02 -1.98
N MET A 81 14.78 -1.19 -1.38
CA MET A 81 14.71 -1.42 0.06
C MET A 81 15.50 -2.66 0.41
N MET A 82 16.21 -2.67 1.54
CA MET A 82 17.03 -3.82 1.95
C MET A 82 18.00 -4.30 0.84
N GLY A 83 18.57 -3.38 0.06
CA GLY A 83 19.45 -3.72 -1.06
C GLY A 83 18.76 -4.31 -2.31
N LYS A 84 17.44 -4.49 -2.32
CA LYS A 84 16.67 -5.10 -3.42
C LYS A 84 15.60 -4.16 -3.95
N GLU A 85 15.28 -4.25 -5.25
CA GLU A 85 14.11 -3.57 -5.79
C GLU A 85 12.82 -4.23 -5.29
N SER A 86 11.83 -3.39 -4.96
CA SER A 86 10.50 -3.79 -4.52
C SER A 86 9.46 -2.89 -5.17
N VAL A 87 8.24 -3.39 -5.30
CA VAL A 87 7.11 -2.67 -5.88
C VAL A 87 6.11 -2.33 -4.80
N PHE A 88 5.80 -1.05 -4.65
CA PHE A 88 4.68 -0.54 -3.86
C PHE A 88 3.44 -0.47 -4.74
N LEU A 89 2.43 -1.27 -4.39
CA LEU A 89 1.19 -1.39 -5.15
C LEU A 89 0.20 -0.31 -4.68
N VAL A 90 0.49 0.96 -5.00
CA VAL A 90 -0.30 2.13 -4.60
C VAL A 90 -1.78 1.97 -5.00
N GLY A 91 -2.05 1.44 -6.19
CA GLY A 91 -3.41 1.17 -6.67
C GLY A 91 -4.16 0.06 -5.93
N ASN A 92 -3.47 -0.66 -5.04
CA ASN A 92 -4.02 -1.70 -4.17
C ASN A 92 -3.90 -1.31 -2.69
N THR A 93 -3.78 -0.01 -2.40
CA THR A 93 -3.82 0.49 -1.02
C THR A 93 -5.14 0.13 -0.35
N ILE A 94 -5.10 -0.08 0.96
CA ILE A 94 -6.26 -0.42 1.78
C ILE A 94 -6.22 0.37 3.10
N PRO A 95 -7.38 0.82 3.62
CA PRO A 95 -7.47 1.37 4.96
C PRO A 95 -7.46 0.23 5.99
N VAL A 96 -6.79 0.41 7.11
CA VAL A 96 -6.65 -0.62 8.16
C VAL A 96 -6.73 0.04 9.53
N SER A 97 -7.51 -0.53 10.44
CA SER A 97 -7.53 -0.15 11.87
C SER A 97 -6.51 -0.97 12.69
N PRO A 98 -6.05 -0.52 13.88
CA PRO A 98 -5.05 -1.23 14.69
C PRO A 98 -5.39 -2.69 14.97
N ARG A 99 -6.67 -3.04 15.19
CA ARG A 99 -7.12 -4.41 15.48
C ARG A 99 -6.70 -5.43 14.42
N TYR A 100 -6.53 -5.01 13.17
CA TYR A 100 -6.16 -5.86 12.04
C TYR A 100 -4.65 -5.92 11.80
N ILE A 101 -3.85 -5.15 12.53
CA ILE A 101 -2.39 -5.22 12.41
C ILE A 101 -1.89 -6.33 13.33
N LYS A 102 -1.14 -7.27 12.77
CA LYS A 102 -0.59 -8.39 13.51
C LYS A 102 0.67 -7.98 14.27
N GLN A 103 1.64 -7.45 13.54
CA GLN A 103 2.96 -7.06 14.05
C GLN A 103 3.72 -6.22 13.02
N ALA A 104 4.82 -5.61 13.44
CA ALA A 104 5.80 -5.03 12.53
C ALA A 104 6.45 -6.12 11.66
N TYR A 105 6.74 -5.79 10.41
CA TYR A 105 7.54 -6.64 9.53
C TYR A 105 9.01 -6.46 9.88
N THR A 106 9.68 -7.56 10.22
CA THR A 106 11.05 -7.52 10.72
C THR A 106 12.07 -8.01 9.69
N VAL A 107 13.27 -7.45 9.78
CA VAL A 107 14.44 -7.87 9.02
C VAL A 107 15.52 -8.19 10.04
N ARG A 108 15.96 -9.46 10.10
CA ARG A 108 16.90 -9.94 11.13
C ARG A 108 16.42 -9.63 12.55
N GLY A 109 15.12 -9.76 12.81
CA GLY A 109 14.51 -9.52 14.11
C GLY A 109 14.19 -8.05 14.43
N ILE A 110 14.61 -7.10 13.60
CA ILE A 110 14.41 -5.66 13.82
C ILE A 110 13.25 -5.16 12.96
N PRO A 111 12.25 -4.44 13.53
CA PRO A 111 11.21 -3.77 12.75
C PRO A 111 11.79 -2.91 11.63
N TYR A 112 11.30 -3.09 10.40
CA TYR A 112 11.85 -2.38 9.25
C TYR A 112 11.12 -1.06 9.00
N VAL A 113 11.89 0.03 8.99
CA VAL A 113 11.44 1.39 8.66
C VAL A 113 12.17 1.86 7.41
N ILE A 114 11.45 2.50 6.49
CA ILE A 114 12.07 3.07 5.29
C ILE A 114 12.75 4.38 5.66
N GLU A 115 14.08 4.44 5.52
CA GLU A 115 14.86 5.65 5.83
C GLU A 115 14.99 6.62 4.64
N SER A 116 14.88 6.12 3.41
CA SER A 116 15.09 6.94 2.22
C SER A 116 13.96 7.97 2.05
N GLN A 117 14.23 9.23 2.43
CA GLN A 117 13.27 10.32 2.31
C GLN A 117 12.80 10.54 0.86
N ALA A 118 13.70 10.36 -0.11
CA ALA A 118 13.35 10.45 -1.53
C ALA A 118 12.34 9.37 -1.95
N LEU A 119 12.52 8.13 -1.49
CA LEU A 119 11.59 7.04 -1.74
C LEU A 119 10.23 7.33 -1.07
N LEU A 120 10.25 7.71 0.21
CA LEU A 120 9.06 8.07 0.98
C LEU A 120 8.25 9.17 0.31
N ASN A 121 8.89 10.28 -0.05
CA ASN A 121 8.23 11.41 -0.69
C ASN A 121 7.58 11.01 -2.02
N ASN A 122 8.23 10.14 -2.81
CA ASN A 122 7.67 9.66 -4.07
C ASN A 122 6.46 8.75 -3.87
N ILE A 123 6.51 7.82 -2.91
CA ILE A 123 5.38 6.94 -2.60
C ILE A 123 4.21 7.76 -2.06
N LYS A 124 4.43 8.60 -1.04
CA LYS A 124 3.38 9.41 -0.40
C LYS A 124 2.73 10.38 -1.39
N ARG A 125 3.52 11.06 -2.23
CA ARG A 125 2.99 11.94 -3.30
C ARG A 125 2.10 11.16 -4.28
N LYS A 126 2.54 9.96 -4.69
CA LYS A 126 1.79 9.12 -5.62
C LYS A 126 0.50 8.59 -4.99
N HIS A 127 0.57 8.16 -3.73
CA HIS A 127 -0.57 7.68 -2.94
C HIS A 127 -1.61 8.77 -2.70
N LYS A 128 -1.19 9.97 -2.27
CA LYS A 128 -2.08 11.14 -2.14
C LYS A 128 -2.78 11.44 -3.46
N LYS A 129 -2.04 11.48 -4.58
CA LYS A 129 -2.63 11.69 -5.91
C LYS A 129 -3.62 10.60 -6.28
N TYR A 130 -3.32 9.34 -6.00
CA TYR A 130 -4.24 8.22 -6.26
C TYR A 130 -5.54 8.39 -5.47
N LEU A 131 -5.46 8.60 -4.15
CA LEU A 131 -6.65 8.81 -3.30
C LEU A 131 -7.48 10.02 -3.75
N THR A 132 -6.84 11.14 -4.11
CA THR A 132 -7.54 12.31 -4.66
C THR A 132 -8.31 11.97 -5.94
N LEU A 133 -7.69 11.26 -6.88
CA LEU A 133 -8.34 10.88 -8.14
C LEU A 133 -9.53 9.93 -7.91
N VAL A 134 -9.42 9.00 -6.97
CA VAL A 134 -10.51 8.09 -6.58
C VAL A 134 -11.65 8.87 -5.93
N LYS A 135 -11.34 9.75 -4.96
CA LYS A 135 -12.33 10.60 -4.28
C LYS A 135 -13.09 11.50 -5.25
N GLN A 136 -12.41 12.04 -6.27
CA GLN A 136 -13.01 12.85 -7.33
C GLN A 136 -13.73 12.04 -8.41
N LYS A 137 -13.82 10.72 -8.28
CA LYS A 137 -14.41 9.80 -9.29
C LYS A 137 -13.74 9.87 -10.67
N ARG A 138 -12.50 10.38 -10.74
CA ARG A 138 -11.67 10.46 -11.96
C ARG A 138 -10.86 9.20 -12.21
N LEU A 139 -10.78 8.32 -11.22
CA LEU A 139 -10.13 7.01 -11.28
C LEU A 139 -11.00 6.02 -10.52
N ARG A 140 -11.32 4.89 -11.15
CA ARG A 140 -12.05 3.80 -10.50
C ARG A 140 -11.05 2.78 -9.91
N PRO A 141 -11.04 2.57 -8.59
CA PRO A 141 -10.17 1.58 -7.96
C PRO A 141 -10.74 0.18 -8.19
N ASN A 142 -9.88 -0.84 -8.16
CA ASN A 142 -10.34 -2.23 -8.22
C ASN A 142 -10.90 -2.71 -6.86
N ILE A 143 -10.35 -2.19 -5.76
CA ILE A 143 -10.82 -2.44 -4.40
C ILE A 143 -11.72 -1.28 -4.00
N ASP A 144 -12.88 -1.54 -3.41
CA ASP A 144 -13.74 -0.48 -2.90
C ASP A 144 -13.24 0.07 -1.56
N ILE A 145 -12.14 0.82 -1.65
CA ILE A 145 -11.39 1.31 -0.49
C ILE A 145 -12.19 2.23 0.43
N PHE A 146 -13.19 2.95 -0.10
CA PHE A 146 -13.98 3.87 0.73
C PHE A 146 -15.12 3.16 1.44
N THR A 147 -15.75 2.15 0.84
CA THR A 147 -16.70 1.29 1.56
C THR A 147 -16.02 0.53 2.71
N ILE A 148 -14.79 0.05 2.50
CA ILE A 148 -14.00 -0.57 3.59
C ILE A 148 -13.68 0.47 4.66
N HIS A 149 -13.24 1.67 4.26
CA HIS A 149 -12.91 2.77 5.18
C HIS A 149 -14.10 3.12 6.09
N GLU A 150 -15.29 3.31 5.52
CA GLU A 150 -16.52 3.60 6.27
C GLU A 150 -16.86 2.50 7.27
N LYS A 151 -16.73 1.23 6.87
CA LYS A 151 -16.91 0.08 7.77
C LYS A 151 -15.89 -0.03 8.89
N LEU A 152 -14.75 0.66 8.80
CA LEU A 152 -13.75 0.69 9.88
C LEU A 152 -14.04 1.79 10.90
N LEU A 153 -14.88 2.77 10.57
CA LEU A 153 -15.32 3.85 11.47
C LEU A 153 -16.49 3.45 12.38
N HIS A 154 -17.15 2.32 12.09
CA HIS A 154 -18.29 1.77 12.81
C HIS A 154 -17.94 0.40 13.44
#